data_AF-A0A7M3M4E6-F1
#
_entry.id   AF-A0A7M3M4E6-F1
#
_cell.length_a   1.000
_cell.length_b   1.000
_cell.length_c   1.000
_cell.angle_alpha   90.00
_cell.angle_beta   90.00
_cell.angle_gamma   90.00
#
_symmetry.space_group_name_H-M   'P 1'
#
loop_
_entity.id
_entity.type
_entity.pdbx_description
1 polymer ?
#
loop_
_entity_poly.entity_id
_entity_poly.type
_entity_poly.pdbx_seq_one_letter_code
_entity_poly.pdbx_strand_id
1 'polypeptide(L)'
;MRRDAYSQFITQAQAVIDAGNLASNDLPTVQADHVDELQRAEDRLWAVRNTVMLEGPGIIVEAADRVYDVVQGWTAALRTVLLDPEPDRVRSAASRATWAGAEAEDALEGLGKACQALLDEWVSPQ
;
A
#
# COMPACT_ATOMS: atom_id res chain seq x y z
N MET A 1 13.98 8.72 14.88
CA MET A 1 14.37 7.72 13.87
C MET A 1 13.31 6.63 13.70
N ARG A 2 13.17 5.63 14.58
CA ARG A 2 12.16 4.55 14.40
C ARG A 2 10.72 5.04 14.20
N ARG A 3 10.28 5.99 15.01
CA ARG A 3 8.93 6.59 14.93
C ARG A 3 8.72 7.38 13.62
N ASP A 4 9.79 7.96 13.08
CA ASP A 4 9.76 8.72 11.83
C ASP A 4 9.62 7.77 10.63
N ALA A 5 10.32 6.62 10.67
CA ALA A 5 10.23 5.60 9.62
C ALA A 5 8.81 5.01 9.50
N TYR A 6 8.13 4.72 10.62
CA TYR A 6 6.76 4.20 10.59
C TYR A 6 5.76 5.24 10.11
N SER A 7 5.91 6.49 10.58
CA SER A 7 5.08 7.59 10.10
C SER A 7 5.27 7.81 8.60
N GLN A 8 6.52 7.77 8.11
CA GLN A 8 6.80 7.88 6.68
C GLN A 8 6.20 6.71 5.91
N PHE A 9 6.29 5.49 6.42
CA PHE A 9 5.71 4.31 5.77
C PHE A 9 4.20 4.47 5.62
N ILE A 10 3.51 4.84 6.71
CA ILE A 10 2.06 5.06 6.70
C ILE A 10 1.68 6.15 5.68
N THR A 11 2.40 7.27 5.68
CA THR A 11 2.16 8.35 4.70
C THR A 11 2.37 7.88 3.27
N GLN A 12 3.44 7.12 2.98
CA GLN A 12 3.66 6.62 1.63
C GLN A 12 2.63 5.56 1.23
N ALA A 13 2.24 4.67 2.14
CA ALA A 13 1.20 3.66 1.89
C ALA A 13 -0.14 4.32 1.55
N GLN A 14 -0.54 5.33 2.33
CA GLN A 14 -1.74 6.12 2.03
C GLN A 14 -1.65 6.79 0.66
N ALA A 15 -0.49 7.35 0.30
CA ALA A 15 -0.32 7.96 -1.02
C ALA A 15 -0.47 6.95 -2.17
N VAL A 16 -0.05 5.69 -2.00
CA VAL A 16 -0.31 4.64 -3.01
C VAL A 16 -1.80 4.32 -3.07
N ILE A 17 -2.47 4.21 -1.92
CA ILE A 17 -3.90 3.92 -1.84
C ILE A 17 -4.72 5.03 -2.51
N ASP A 18 -4.40 6.29 -2.24
CA ASP A 18 -5.08 7.44 -2.85
C ASP A 18 -4.89 7.44 -4.38
N ALA A 19 -3.67 7.19 -4.87
CA ALA A 19 -3.40 7.05 -6.30
C ALA A 19 -4.14 5.85 -6.91
N GLY A 20 -4.22 4.72 -6.21
CA GLY A 20 -4.96 3.53 -6.63
C GLY A 20 -6.47 3.78 -6.71
N ASN A 21 -7.03 4.54 -5.77
CA ASN A 21 -8.43 4.95 -5.75
C ASN A 21 -8.74 5.91 -6.91
N LEU A 22 -7.87 6.90 -7.17
CA LEU A 22 -7.98 7.78 -8.33
C LEU A 22 -7.96 6.98 -9.65
N ALA A 23 -7.00 6.08 -9.81
CA ALA A 23 -6.89 5.22 -10.99
C ALA A 23 -8.11 4.30 -11.17
N SER A 24 -8.69 3.80 -10.07
CA SER A 24 -9.86 2.92 -10.07
C SER A 24 -11.15 3.65 -10.48
N ASN A 25 -11.35 4.88 -9.99
CA ASN A 25 -12.55 5.67 -10.28
C ASN A 25 -12.69 6.05 -11.77
N ASP A 26 -11.56 6.16 -12.46
CA ASP A 26 -11.52 6.58 -13.87
C ASP A 26 -11.53 5.41 -14.86
N LEU A 27 -11.63 4.18 -14.35
CA LEU A 27 -11.80 3.00 -15.20
C LEU A 27 -13.14 3.06 -15.96
N PRO A 28 -13.16 2.67 -17.26
CA PRO A 28 -12.09 2.00 -18.00
C PRO A 28 -11.15 2.92 -18.80
N THR A 29 -11.15 4.24 -18.54
CA THR A 29 -10.36 5.19 -19.34
C THR A 29 -8.89 5.08 -18.97
N VAL A 30 -8.04 4.75 -19.95
CA VAL A 30 -6.59 4.72 -19.74
C VAL A 30 -6.07 6.15 -19.63
N GLN A 31 -5.57 6.50 -18.45
CA GLN A 31 -4.87 7.76 -18.20
C GLN A 31 -3.42 7.45 -17.83
N ALA A 32 -2.50 7.69 -18.76
CA ALA A 32 -1.07 7.41 -18.60
C ALA A 32 -0.48 8.09 -17.34
N ASP A 33 -0.98 9.28 -17.01
CA ASP A 33 -0.56 10.04 -15.84
C ASP A 33 -0.87 9.29 -14.52
N HIS A 34 -2.00 8.58 -14.43
CA HIS A 34 -2.36 7.80 -13.24
C HIS A 34 -1.49 6.55 -13.08
N VAL A 35 -1.08 5.94 -14.19
CA VAL A 35 -0.14 4.80 -14.17
C VAL A 35 1.22 5.25 -13.65
N ASP A 36 1.73 6.38 -14.15
CA ASP A 36 3.00 6.96 -13.72
C ASP A 36 2.98 7.40 -12.25
N GLU A 37 1.88 8.02 -11.81
CA GLU A 37 1.70 8.42 -10.41
C GLU A 37 1.66 7.20 -9.47
N LEU A 38 0.91 6.16 -9.84
CA LEU A 38 0.83 4.92 -9.07
C LEU A 38 2.20 4.25 -8.94
N GLN A 39 2.97 4.19 -10.04
CA GLN A 39 4.33 3.64 -10.02
C GLN A 39 5.25 4.44 -9.11
N ARG A 40 5.24 5.78 -9.21
CA ARG A 40 6.08 6.64 -8.35
C ARG A 40 5.70 6.51 -6.88
N ALA A 41 4.43 6.35 -6.57
CA ALA A 41 3.97 6.13 -5.20
C ALA A 41 4.46 4.76 -4.67
N GLU A 42 4.34 3.70 -5.47
CA GLU A 42 4.83 2.35 -5.12
C GLU A 42 6.35 2.34 -4.88
N ASP A 43 7.14 3.02 -5.73
CA ASP A 43 8.59 3.12 -5.58
C ASP A 43 8.99 3.80 -4.26
N ARG A 44 8.27 4.87 -3.88
CA ARG A 44 8.49 5.56 -2.59
C ARG A 44 8.12 4.66 -1.41
N LEU A 45 7.01 3.94 -1.50
CA LEU A 45 6.61 2.98 -0.48
C LEU A 45 7.66 1.87 -0.31
N TRP A 46 8.17 1.31 -1.40
CA TRP A 46 9.23 0.30 -1.36
C TRP A 46 10.49 0.80 -0.67
N ALA A 47 10.93 2.03 -0.97
CA ALA A 47 12.10 2.63 -0.34
C ALA A 47 11.94 2.74 1.18
N VAL A 48 10.78 3.19 1.66
CA VAL A 48 10.53 3.33 3.10
C VAL A 48 10.28 1.98 3.78
N ARG A 49 9.67 1.00 3.08
CA ARG A 49 9.52 -0.39 3.57
C ARG A 49 10.85 -0.94 4.02
N ASN A 50 11.90 -0.83 3.21
CA ASN A 50 13.21 -1.38 3.53
C ASN A 50 13.76 -0.83 4.85
N THR A 51 13.53 0.44 5.15
CA THR A 51 13.89 1.04 6.44
C THR A 51 13.12 0.40 7.60
N VAL A 52 11.80 0.22 7.45
CA VAL A 52 10.97 -0.45 8.47
C VAL A 52 11.40 -1.91 8.69
N MET A 53 11.72 -2.64 7.62
CA MET A 53 12.18 -4.04 7.69
C MET A 53 13.52 -4.18 8.44
N LEU A 54 14.40 -3.18 8.35
CA LEU A 54 15.72 -3.20 8.99
C LEU A 54 15.69 -2.74 10.45
N GLU A 55 14.81 -1.79 10.78
CA GLU A 55 14.82 -1.12 12.09
C GLU A 55 13.64 -1.48 13.01
N GLY A 56 12.60 -2.09 12.44
CA GLY A 56 11.34 -2.37 13.11
C GLY A 56 11.38 -3.60 14.02
N PRO A 57 10.59 -3.62 15.10
CA PRO A 57 10.30 -4.86 15.83
C PRO A 57 9.43 -5.79 14.98
N GLY A 58 9.52 -7.10 15.23
CA GLY A 58 8.88 -8.14 14.40
C GLY A 58 7.40 -7.86 14.08
N ILE A 59 6.60 -7.44 15.06
CA ILE A 59 5.17 -7.13 14.84
C ILE A 59 4.92 -5.98 13.84
N ILE A 60 5.79 -4.96 13.85
CA ILE A 60 5.69 -3.82 12.92
C ILE A 60 6.20 -4.22 11.54
N VAL A 61 7.27 -5.01 11.50
CA VAL A 61 7.81 -5.58 10.26
C VAL A 61 6.75 -6.43 9.56
N GLU A 62 6.11 -7.37 10.26
CA GLU A 62 5.06 -8.23 9.72
C GLU A 62 3.84 -7.42 9.24
N ALA A 63 3.41 -6.43 10.01
CA ALA A 63 2.29 -5.58 9.63
C ALA A 63 2.61 -4.69 8.41
N ALA A 64 3.79 -4.10 8.35
CA ALA A 64 4.23 -3.29 7.21
C ALA A 64 4.43 -4.15 5.95
N ASP A 65 4.93 -5.37 6.10
CA ASP A 65 5.08 -6.30 4.99
C ASP A 65 3.73 -6.68 4.38
N ARG A 66 2.74 -6.98 5.24
CA ARG A 66 1.36 -7.24 4.81
C ARG A 66 0.76 -6.06 4.06
N VAL A 67 0.94 -4.82 4.55
CA VAL A 67 0.47 -3.61 3.85
C VAL A 67 1.09 -3.55 2.45
N TYR A 68 2.40 -3.76 2.35
CA TYR A 68 3.10 -3.71 1.08
C TYR A 68 2.63 -4.78 0.10
N ASP A 69 2.48 -6.03 0.53
CA ASP A 69 2.03 -7.13 -0.33
C ASP A 69 0.63 -6.88 -0.90
N VAL A 70 -0.31 -6.41 -0.07
CA VAL A 70 -1.67 -6.09 -0.51
C VAL A 70 -1.66 -4.92 -1.49
N VAL A 71 -0.95 -3.83 -1.14
CA VAL A 71 -0.84 -2.64 -2.01
C VAL A 71 -0.18 -3.02 -3.34
N GLN A 72 0.92 -3.75 -3.33
CA GLN A 72 1.63 -4.17 -4.55
C GLN A 72 0.74 -5.09 -5.43
N GLY A 73 0.05 -6.04 -4.83
CA GLY A 73 -0.89 -6.91 -5.54
C GLY A 73 -2.02 -6.10 -6.21
N TRP A 74 -2.52 -5.09 -5.52
CA TRP A 74 -3.52 -4.17 -6.05
C TRP A 74 -2.99 -3.30 -7.19
N THR A 75 -1.83 -2.65 -7.03
CA THR A 75 -1.24 -1.80 -8.09
C THR A 75 -0.90 -2.62 -9.32
N ALA A 76 -0.46 -3.87 -9.18
CA ALA A 76 -0.22 -4.78 -10.29
C ALA A 76 -1.53 -5.12 -11.03
N ALA A 77 -2.63 -5.33 -10.30
CA ALA A 77 -3.94 -5.54 -10.90
C ALA A 77 -4.42 -4.28 -11.67
N LEU A 78 -4.30 -3.10 -11.06
CA LEU A 78 -4.66 -1.83 -11.72
C LEU A 78 -3.86 -1.57 -12.99
N ARG A 79 -2.53 -1.77 -12.94
CA ARG A 79 -1.68 -1.66 -14.15
C ARG A 79 -2.10 -2.64 -15.23
N THR A 80 -2.47 -3.87 -14.88
CA THR A 80 -2.97 -4.85 -15.86
C THR A 80 -4.27 -4.37 -16.50
N VAL A 81 -5.21 -3.81 -15.73
CA VAL A 81 -6.47 -3.28 -16.26
C VAL A 81 -6.22 -2.09 -17.22
N LEU A 82 -5.26 -1.23 -16.87
CA LEU A 82 -4.98 0.00 -17.62
C LEU A 82 -4.10 -0.20 -18.86
N LEU A 83 -3.24 -1.22 -18.87
CA LEU A 83 -2.17 -1.35 -19.88
C LEU A 83 -2.23 -2.64 -20.70
N ASP A 84 -2.87 -3.71 -20.20
CA ASP A 84 -2.86 -5.00 -20.91
C ASP A 84 -3.89 -4.99 -22.05
N PRO A 85 -3.49 -5.25 -23.30
CA PRO A 85 -4.43 -5.33 -24.42
C PRO A 85 -5.30 -6.60 -24.41
N GLU A 86 -4.97 -7.62 -23.60
CA GLU A 86 -5.65 -8.93 -23.56
C GLU A 86 -6.92 -8.89 -22.69
N PRO A 87 -8.13 -9.01 -23.28
CA PRO A 87 -9.39 -8.83 -22.55
C PRO A 87 -9.61 -9.80 -21.38
N ASP A 88 -9.14 -11.05 -21.50
CA ASP A 88 -9.30 -12.05 -20.44
C ASP A 88 -8.41 -11.75 -19.22
N ARG A 89 -7.20 -11.22 -19.46
CA ARG A 89 -6.30 -10.76 -18.39
C ARG A 89 -6.85 -9.52 -17.70
N VAL A 90 -7.37 -8.56 -18.47
CA VAL A 90 -8.04 -7.36 -17.95
C VAL A 90 -9.21 -7.74 -17.07
N ARG A 91 -10.07 -8.67 -17.50
CA ARG A 91 -11.24 -9.12 -16.70
C ARG A 91 -10.80 -9.76 -15.38
N SER A 92 -9.81 -10.63 -15.42
CA SER A 92 -9.26 -11.28 -14.23
C SER A 92 -8.64 -10.26 -13.26
N ALA A 93 -7.92 -9.26 -13.78
CA ALA A 93 -7.30 -8.21 -12.99
C ALA A 93 -8.33 -7.24 -12.38
N ALA A 94 -9.36 -6.85 -13.14
CA ALA A 94 -10.45 -6.02 -12.66
C ALA A 94 -11.14 -6.65 -11.44
N SER A 95 -11.40 -7.97 -11.50
CA SER A 95 -11.98 -8.70 -10.37
C SER A 95 -11.11 -8.69 -9.11
N ARG A 96 -9.78 -8.68 -9.24
CA ARG A 96 -8.86 -8.55 -8.11
C ARG A 96 -8.81 -7.12 -7.58
N ALA A 97 -8.78 -6.14 -8.49
CA ALA A 97 -8.71 -4.73 -8.14
C ALA A 97 -9.93 -4.22 -7.35
N THR A 98 -11.13 -4.79 -7.58
CA THR A 98 -12.36 -4.38 -6.88
C THR A 98 -12.27 -4.50 -5.36
N TRP A 99 -11.59 -5.53 -4.85
CA TRP A 99 -11.57 -5.82 -3.40
C TRP A 99 -10.27 -5.41 -2.72
N ALA A 100 -9.18 -5.32 -3.50
CA ALA A 100 -7.85 -5.09 -2.95
C ALA A 100 -7.64 -3.67 -2.39
N GLY A 101 -8.44 -2.68 -2.82
CA GLY A 101 -8.38 -1.32 -2.26
C GLY A 101 -8.83 -1.26 -0.79
N ALA A 102 -10.00 -1.83 -0.48
CA ALA A 102 -10.47 -1.93 0.89
C ALA A 102 -9.54 -2.80 1.76
N GLU A 103 -8.99 -3.88 1.20
CA GLU A 103 -8.02 -4.71 1.90
C GLU A 103 -6.71 -3.94 2.22
N ALA A 104 -6.27 -3.04 1.33
CA ALA A 104 -5.11 -2.19 1.57
C ALA A 104 -5.36 -1.17 2.69
N GLU A 105 -6.54 -0.57 2.73
CA GLU A 105 -6.97 0.34 3.80
C GLU A 105 -7.05 -0.38 5.15
N ASP A 106 -7.67 -1.57 5.20
CA ASP A 106 -7.77 -2.41 6.39
C ASP A 106 -6.37 -2.82 6.91
N ALA A 107 -5.46 -3.21 6.00
CA ALA A 107 -4.09 -3.55 6.35
C ALA A 107 -3.35 -2.35 6.95
N LEU A 108 -3.53 -1.15 6.36
CA LEU A 108 -2.91 0.08 6.84
C LEU A 108 -3.45 0.50 8.22
N GLU A 109 -4.75 0.36 8.45
CA GLU A 109 -5.36 0.56 9.77
C GLU A 109 -4.77 -0.43 10.80
N GLY A 110 -4.59 -1.70 10.42
CA GLY A 110 -3.95 -2.72 11.23
C GLY A 110 -2.52 -2.34 11.66
N LEU A 111 -1.71 -1.81 10.74
CA LEU A 111 -0.38 -1.28 11.05
C LEU A 111 -0.47 -0.08 12.00
N GLY A 112 -1.41 0.84 11.78
CA GLY A 112 -1.64 1.98 12.68
C GLY A 112 -1.92 1.54 14.12
N LYS A 113 -2.75 0.51 14.29
CA LYS A 113 -3.04 -0.09 15.61
C LYS A 113 -1.81 -0.73 16.24
N ALA A 114 -1.00 -1.46 15.46
CA ALA A 114 0.24 -2.05 15.96
C ALA A 114 1.25 -0.98 16.42
N CYS A 115 1.39 0.11 15.65
CA CYS A 115 2.19 1.27 16.03
C CYS A 115 1.70 1.91 17.34
N GLN A 116 0.39 2.07 17.50
CA GLN A 116 -0.20 2.66 18.71
C GLN A 116 0.05 1.78 19.94
N ALA A 117 -0.18 0.47 19.83
CA ALA A 117 0.07 -0.47 20.93
C ALA A 117 1.53 -0.43 21.41
N LEU A 118 2.48 -0.36 20.47
CA LEU A 118 3.91 -0.23 20.78
C LEU A 118 4.23 1.07 21.54
N LEU A 119 3.55 2.17 21.19
CA LEU A 119 3.72 3.44 21.89
C LEU A 119 3.12 3.42 23.29
N ASP A 120 1.96 2.78 23.46
CA ASP A 120 1.29 2.66 24.75
C ASP A 120 2.12 1.84 25.75
N GLU A 121 2.74 0.75 25.27
CA GLU A 121 3.69 -0.06 26.04
C GLU A 121 4.93 0.74 26.47
N TRP A 122 5.40 1.67 25.63
CA TRP A 122 6.57 2.52 25.97
C TRP A 122 6.24 3.65 26.94
N VAL A 123 5.01 4.17 26.92
CA VAL A 123 4.58 5.30 27.78
C VAL A 123 4.16 4.83 29.17
N SER A 124 3.80 3.55 29.33
CA SER A 124 3.47 2.94 30.63
C SER A 124 4.59 2.02 31.11
N PRO A 125 5.68 2.54 31.71
CA PRO A 125 6.64 1.68 32.40
C PRO A 125 5.95 1.09 33.63
N GLN A 126 5.89 -0.25 33.69
CA GLN A 126 5.64 -0.96 34.94
C GLN A 126 6.82 -0.80 35.90
#